data_AF-A0A7J8KDR3-F1
#
_entry.id   AF-A0A7J8KDR3-F1
#
_cell.length_a   1.000
_cell.length_b   1.000
_cell.length_c   1.000
_cell.angle_alpha   90.00
_cell.angle_beta   90.00
_cell.angle_gamma   90.00
#
_symmetry.space_group_name_H-M   'P 1'
#
loop_
_entity.id
_entity.type
_entity.pdbx_description
1 polymer ?
#
loop_
_entity_poly.entity_id
_entity_poly.type
_entity_poly.pdbx_seq_one_letter_code
_entity_poly.pdbx_strand_id
1 'polypeptide(L)'
;MATAELYLTGIVVSLDVDIYRSGQVEMASDKQAKKNWIWGPSGWGAILLVNCSPPDMVQLTDKRTTKVFFAEEVKNLSQMMLNVQGPACILKNHRLVLHTSEEESEKARVYRPQEGSSSTFELVLGPGRHTYTFAPLESHLKETFYVEAIEFPSADFSGLISYSVSLVEESQDPSIPETLVHKDTVVFRVAPCIFTPSTQMPLEVYLCK
;
A
#
# COMPACT_ATOMS: atom_id res chain seq x y z
N MET A 1 -37.21 32.80 -18.14
CA MET A 1 -36.14 31.82 -18.42
C MET A 1 -35.55 31.39 -17.10
N ALA A 2 -35.24 30.11 -16.92
CA ALA A 2 -34.58 29.61 -15.71
C ALA A 2 -33.10 29.32 -16.02
N THR A 3 -32.22 29.64 -15.08
CA THR A 3 -30.78 29.41 -15.17
C THR A 3 -30.38 28.41 -14.09
N ALA A 4 -29.49 27.47 -14.42
CA ALA A 4 -28.87 26.55 -13.47
C ALA A 4 -27.35 26.72 -13.55
N GLU A 5 -26.69 26.70 -12.39
CA GLU A 5 -25.24 26.87 -12.27
C GLU A 5 -24.61 25.62 -11.64
N LEU A 6 -23.40 25.27 -12.11
CA LEU A 6 -22.62 24.15 -11.59
C LEU A 6 -21.19 24.64 -11.31
N TYR A 7 -20.78 24.55 -10.05
CA TYR A 7 -19.42 24.87 -9.60
C TYR A 7 -18.65 23.57 -9.37
N LEU A 8 -17.45 23.46 -9.94
CA LEU A 8 -16.61 22.27 -9.85
C LEU A 8 -15.30 22.60 -9.12
N THR A 9 -14.88 21.70 -8.24
CA THR A 9 -13.54 21.75 -7.64
C THR A 9 -12.75 20.51 -8.05
N GLY A 10 -11.57 20.72 -8.63
CA GLY A 10 -10.65 19.64 -8.96
C GLY A 10 -9.83 19.21 -7.75
N ILE A 11 -9.85 17.91 -7.45
CA ILE A 11 -8.99 17.27 -6.45
C ILE A 11 -8.29 16.09 -7.13
N VAL A 12 -6.98 16.02 -6.97
CA VAL A 12 -6.18 14.86 -7.35
C VAL A 12 -6.07 13.98 -6.11
N VAL A 13 -6.46 12.72 -6.26
CA VAL A 13 -6.17 11.64 -5.30
C VAL A 13 -5.61 10.50 -6.13
N SER A 14 -4.38 10.06 -5.85
CA SER A 14 -3.79 8.89 -6.50
C SER A 14 -3.03 8.02 -5.52
N LEU A 15 -3.21 6.71 -5.68
CA LEU A 15 -2.40 5.69 -5.03
C LEU A 15 -1.63 4.94 -6.11
N ASP A 16 -0.31 4.99 -6.10
CA ASP A 16 0.54 4.54 -7.20
C ASP A 16 1.59 3.55 -6.70
N VAL A 17 1.93 2.57 -7.54
CA VAL A 17 2.86 1.46 -7.26
C VAL A 17 3.68 1.17 -8.52
N ASP A 18 4.81 0.47 -8.41
CA ASP A 18 5.65 0.08 -9.56
C ASP A 18 4.99 -1.03 -10.41
N ILE A 19 4.02 -0.64 -11.23
CA ILE A 19 3.30 -1.59 -12.11
C ILE A 19 4.14 -2.06 -13.29
N TYR A 20 5.21 -1.34 -13.65
CA TYR A 20 6.09 -1.66 -14.77
C TYR A 20 7.30 -2.50 -14.37
N ARG A 21 7.47 -2.78 -13.07
CA ARG A 21 8.54 -3.64 -12.52
C ARG A 21 9.92 -3.08 -12.85
N SER A 22 10.03 -1.76 -12.78
CA SER A 22 11.24 -0.98 -13.10
C SER A 22 12.10 -0.68 -11.87
N GLY A 23 11.56 -0.94 -10.68
CA GLY A 23 12.13 -0.52 -9.39
C GLY A 23 11.75 0.90 -8.98
N GLN A 24 10.91 1.61 -9.76
CA GLN A 24 10.48 2.97 -9.45
C GLN A 24 8.95 3.10 -9.47
N VAL A 25 8.40 3.85 -8.51
CA VAL A 25 6.97 4.16 -8.50
C VAL A 25 6.71 5.37 -9.39
N GLU A 26 6.04 5.11 -10.51
CA GLU A 26 5.62 6.14 -11.46
C GLU A 26 4.10 6.25 -11.50
N MET A 27 3.59 7.42 -11.91
CA MET A 27 2.17 7.55 -12.19
C MET A 27 1.81 6.76 -13.43
N ALA A 28 0.88 5.81 -13.28
CA ALA A 28 0.40 5.01 -14.39
C ALA A 28 -0.26 5.89 -15.45
N SER A 29 0.10 5.68 -16.72
CA SER A 29 -0.55 6.34 -17.87
C SER A 29 -2.00 5.88 -18.01
N ASP A 30 -2.26 4.59 -17.75
CA ASP A 30 -3.60 4.02 -17.59
C ASP A 30 -3.90 3.78 -16.10
N LYS A 31 -4.82 4.58 -15.55
CA LYS A 31 -5.28 4.45 -14.16
C LYS A 31 -5.95 3.12 -13.84
N GLN A 32 -6.41 2.39 -14.85
CA GLN A 32 -7.05 1.09 -14.67
C GLN A 32 -6.04 -0.05 -14.63
N ALA A 33 -4.83 0.14 -15.17
CA ALA A 33 -3.79 -0.88 -15.19
C ALA A 33 -3.35 -1.27 -13.76
N LYS A 34 -3.22 -0.30 -12.86
CA LYS A 34 -2.80 -0.54 -11.46
C LYS A 34 -3.81 -1.31 -10.61
N LYS A 35 -5.05 -1.46 -11.07
CA LYS A 35 -6.10 -2.25 -10.40
C LYS A 35 -6.06 -3.73 -10.75
N ASN A 36 -5.17 -4.14 -11.65
CA ASN A 36 -5.08 -5.50 -12.16
C ASN A 36 -3.64 -5.99 -12.16
N TRP A 37 -3.48 -7.31 -12.24
CA TRP A 37 -2.18 -7.95 -12.37
C TRP A 37 -2.20 -8.92 -13.54
N ILE A 38 -1.27 -8.78 -14.48
CA ILE A 38 -1.21 -9.57 -15.71
C ILE A 38 0.14 -10.28 -15.86
N TRP A 39 0.06 -11.58 -16.17
CA TRP A 39 1.22 -12.43 -16.44
C TRP A 39 1.87 -12.14 -17.79
N GLY A 40 3.12 -12.56 -17.93
CA GLY A 40 3.85 -12.57 -19.20
C GLY A 40 4.75 -11.35 -19.40
N PRO A 41 5.54 -11.34 -20.48
CA PRO A 41 6.55 -10.32 -20.74
C PRO A 41 5.95 -8.93 -21.02
N SER A 42 4.73 -8.88 -21.57
CA SER A 42 3.96 -7.64 -21.75
C SER A 42 2.95 -7.41 -20.62
N GLY A 43 2.98 -8.25 -19.58
CA GLY A 43 2.13 -8.12 -18.42
C GLY A 43 2.66 -7.07 -17.44
N TRP A 44 1.76 -6.54 -16.62
CA TRP A 44 2.05 -5.47 -15.66
C TRP A 44 1.46 -5.81 -14.29
N GLY A 45 1.75 -4.96 -13.32
CA GLY A 45 1.27 -5.07 -11.96
C GLY A 45 2.44 -5.19 -10.98
N ALA A 46 2.25 -4.60 -9.81
CA ALA A 46 3.27 -4.52 -8.79
C ALA A 46 3.53 -5.89 -8.17
N ILE A 47 4.77 -6.08 -7.70
CA ILE A 47 5.23 -7.29 -7.04
C ILE A 47 5.48 -6.97 -5.58
N LEU A 48 5.16 -7.91 -4.70
CA LEU A 48 5.39 -7.82 -3.27
C LEU A 48 6.21 -9.02 -2.80
N LEU A 49 7.22 -8.79 -1.96
CA LEU A 49 8.04 -9.85 -1.39
C LEU A 49 7.54 -10.26 -0.01
N VAL A 50 7.64 -11.54 0.30
CA VAL A 50 7.40 -12.07 1.65
C VAL A 50 8.61 -11.74 2.51
N ASN A 51 8.38 -11.11 3.68
CA ASN A 51 9.44 -10.91 4.65
C ASN A 51 9.65 -12.19 5.46
N CYS A 52 10.70 -12.94 5.12
CA CYS A 52 11.07 -14.19 5.80
C CYS A 52 12.03 -13.97 6.99
N SER A 53 12.32 -12.73 7.40
CA SER A 53 13.19 -12.46 8.54
C SER A 53 12.59 -13.04 9.84
N PRO A 54 13.42 -13.59 10.74
CA PRO A 54 12.94 -14.12 12.01
C PRO A 54 12.18 -13.05 12.81
N PRO A 55 11.06 -13.39 13.46
CA PRO A 55 10.24 -12.44 14.21
C PRO A 55 11.02 -11.71 15.33
N ASP A 56 12.06 -12.33 15.88
CA ASP A 56 12.88 -11.79 16.98
C ASP A 56 13.85 -10.67 16.57
N MET A 57 14.09 -10.44 15.27
CA MET A 57 14.83 -9.25 14.80
C MET A 57 13.94 -8.01 14.69
N VAL A 58 12.62 -8.19 14.80
CA VAL A 58 11.65 -7.09 14.85
C VAL A 58 11.55 -6.64 16.30
N GLN A 59 12.33 -5.62 16.69
CA GLN A 59 12.13 -4.94 17.98
C GLN A 59 10.76 -4.25 17.97
N LEU A 60 9.73 -4.98 18.39
CA LEU A 60 8.39 -4.47 18.65
C LEU A 60 8.42 -3.76 20.00
N THR A 61 8.66 -2.45 19.99
CA THR A 61 8.68 -1.63 21.21
C THR A 61 7.26 -1.28 21.64
N ASP A 62 6.84 -1.77 22.82
CA ASP A 62 5.75 -1.41 23.75
C ASP A 62 4.37 -0.90 23.28
N LYS A 63 4.15 -0.73 21.99
CA LYS A 63 2.86 -0.48 21.34
C LYS A 63 2.94 -1.25 20.02
N ARG A 64 1.93 -2.04 19.69
CA ARG A 64 1.84 -2.94 18.50
C ARG A 64 1.99 -2.23 17.13
N THR A 65 2.49 -1.01 17.09
CA THR A 65 2.35 -0.05 16.00
C THR A 65 3.68 0.48 15.46
N THR A 66 4.84 0.23 16.07
CA THR A 66 6.12 0.74 15.54
C THR A 66 7.14 -0.37 15.31
N LYS A 67 7.86 -0.30 14.19
CA LYS A 67 8.95 -1.21 13.79
C LYS A 67 10.17 -0.39 13.39
N VAL A 68 11.34 -0.79 13.88
CA VAL A 68 12.62 -0.24 13.41
C VAL A 68 13.14 -1.13 12.29
N PHE A 69 13.47 -0.54 11.15
CA PHE A 69 14.07 -1.22 10.00
C PHE A 69 15.53 -0.80 9.82
N PHE A 70 16.38 -1.74 9.45
CA PHE A 70 17.71 -1.43 8.94
C PHE A 70 17.64 -0.90 7.51
N ALA A 71 18.63 -0.10 7.10
CA ALA A 71 18.65 0.53 5.78
C ALA A 71 18.58 -0.48 4.62
N GLU A 72 19.15 -1.67 4.83
CA GLU A 72 19.13 -2.79 3.89
C GLU A 72 17.75 -3.45 3.80
N GLU A 73 17.01 -3.53 4.92
CA GLU A 73 15.67 -4.12 4.95
C GLU A 73 14.65 -3.26 4.22
N VAL A 74 14.77 -1.92 4.36
CA VAL A 74 13.88 -0.98 3.66
C VAL A 74 13.96 -1.16 2.14
N LYS A 75 15.12 -1.53 1.61
CA LYS A 75 15.31 -1.79 0.16
C LYS A 75 14.56 -3.02 -0.35
N ASN A 76 14.20 -3.94 0.55
CA ASN A 76 13.44 -5.15 0.21
C ASN A 76 11.92 -4.91 0.25
N LEU A 77 11.48 -3.77 0.80
CA LEU A 77 10.07 -3.41 0.89
C LEU A 77 9.58 -2.80 -0.43
N SER A 78 8.37 -3.16 -0.82
CA SER A 78 7.74 -2.56 -2.00
C SER A 78 7.14 -1.20 -1.64
N GLN A 79 7.30 -0.21 -2.51
CA GLN A 79 6.79 1.14 -2.27
C GLN A 79 5.37 1.32 -2.81
N MET A 80 4.56 2.07 -2.07
CA MET A 80 3.23 2.52 -2.47
C MET A 80 3.09 4.00 -2.16
N MET A 81 2.93 4.83 -3.19
CA MET A 81 2.94 6.28 -3.06
C MET A 81 1.53 6.85 -3.12
N LEU A 82 1.18 7.67 -2.14
CA LEU A 82 -0.06 8.42 -2.10
C LEU A 82 0.21 9.88 -2.47
N ASN A 83 -0.59 10.44 -3.37
CA ASN A 83 -0.56 11.84 -3.73
C ASN A 83 -1.97 12.43 -3.68
N VAL A 84 -2.14 13.49 -2.89
CA VAL A 84 -3.38 14.26 -2.78
C VAL A 84 -3.08 15.74 -3.03
N GLN A 85 -3.76 16.34 -4.01
CA GLN A 85 -3.63 17.75 -4.33
C GLN A 85 -5.01 18.37 -4.53
N GLY A 86 -5.20 19.58 -4.01
CA GLY A 86 -6.47 20.29 -4.10
C GLY A 86 -6.49 21.50 -3.16
N PRO A 87 -7.54 22.33 -3.22
CA PRO A 87 -7.68 23.46 -2.31
C PRO A 87 -7.85 23.01 -0.86
N ALA A 88 -7.02 23.53 0.05
CA ALA A 88 -7.05 23.18 1.47
C ALA A 88 -8.43 23.39 2.13
N CYS A 89 -9.17 24.41 1.70
CA CYS A 89 -10.52 24.69 2.21
C CYS A 89 -11.56 23.61 1.87
N ILE A 90 -11.31 22.79 0.84
CA ILE A 90 -12.17 21.67 0.48
C ILE A 90 -11.65 20.37 1.11
N LEU A 91 -10.32 20.16 1.08
CA LEU A 91 -9.70 18.97 1.65
C LEU A 91 -10.01 18.79 3.15
N LYS A 92 -10.12 19.88 3.92
CA LYS A 92 -10.47 19.84 5.35
C LYS A 92 -11.87 19.29 5.67
N ASN A 93 -12.78 19.30 4.69
CA ASN A 93 -14.14 18.77 4.85
C ASN A 93 -14.23 17.29 4.42
N HIS A 94 -13.10 16.70 4.04
CA HIS A 94 -13.03 15.32 3.59
C HIS A 94 -12.08 14.53 4.48
N ARG A 95 -12.44 13.28 4.69
CA ARG A 95 -11.60 12.29 5.36
C ARG A 95 -10.92 11.41 4.32
N LEU A 96 -9.62 11.25 4.47
CA LEU A 96 -8.84 10.31 3.67
C LEU A 96 -8.67 9.02 4.45
N VAL A 97 -8.93 7.87 3.81
CA VAL A 97 -8.83 6.55 4.43
C VAL A 97 -8.08 5.61 3.52
N LEU A 98 -6.97 5.05 3.98
CA LEU A 98 -6.26 3.94 3.34
C LEU A 98 -6.81 2.63 3.92
N HIS A 99 -7.16 1.66 3.08
CA HIS A 99 -7.74 0.40 3.54
C HIS A 99 -7.47 -0.77 2.60
N THR A 100 -7.66 -1.96 3.15
CA THR A 100 -7.69 -3.25 2.45
C THR A 100 -8.78 -4.11 3.08
N SER A 101 -9.05 -5.30 2.56
CA SER A 101 -10.00 -6.22 3.23
C SER A 101 -9.41 -6.77 4.53
N GLU A 102 -10.28 -7.20 5.44
CA GLU A 102 -9.85 -7.85 6.69
C GLU A 102 -8.98 -9.08 6.41
N GLU A 103 -9.39 -9.92 5.44
CA GLU A 103 -8.63 -11.10 5.00
C GLU A 103 -7.25 -10.74 4.45
N GLU A 104 -7.17 -9.77 3.54
CA GLU A 104 -5.90 -9.31 2.96
C GLU A 104 -4.98 -8.66 4.00
N SER A 105 -5.54 -8.02 5.04
CA SER A 105 -4.78 -7.41 6.13
C SER A 105 -4.00 -8.44 6.95
N GLU A 106 -4.46 -9.68 7.01
CA GLU A 106 -3.75 -10.77 7.68
C GLU A 106 -2.55 -11.29 6.85
N LYS A 107 -2.46 -10.91 5.57
CA LYS A 107 -1.47 -11.44 4.61
C LYS A 107 -0.32 -10.48 4.35
N ALA A 108 -0.41 -9.22 4.78
CA ALA A 108 0.59 -8.21 4.51
C ALA A 108 0.62 -7.10 5.57
N ARG A 109 1.69 -6.31 5.58
CA ARG A 109 1.84 -5.14 6.43
C ARG A 109 2.20 -3.93 5.60
N VAL A 110 1.61 -2.80 5.95
CA VAL A 110 1.91 -1.49 5.35
C VAL A 110 2.46 -0.58 6.44
N TYR A 111 3.62 -0.01 6.15
CA TYR A 111 4.38 0.83 7.04
C TYR A 111 4.48 2.25 6.52
N ARG A 112 4.45 3.22 7.43
CA ARG A 112 4.65 4.65 7.18
C ARG A 112 5.89 5.12 7.94
N PRO A 113 6.87 5.78 7.30
CA PRO A 113 8.01 6.38 8.02
C PRO A 113 7.54 7.40 9.03
N GLN A 114 8.13 7.40 10.23
CA GLN A 114 7.85 8.42 11.23
C GLN A 114 8.63 9.70 10.93
N GLU A 115 8.00 10.87 11.10
CA GLU A 115 8.69 12.14 10.97
C GLU A 115 9.87 12.24 11.94
N GLY A 116 11.04 12.63 11.43
CA GLY A 116 12.25 12.82 12.22
C GLY A 116 13.06 11.54 12.51
N SER A 117 12.63 10.36 12.05
CA SER A 117 13.41 9.12 12.11
C SER A 117 13.61 8.51 10.73
N SER A 118 14.85 8.13 10.40
CA SER A 118 15.16 7.44 9.13
C SER A 118 14.88 5.93 9.16
N SER A 119 14.67 5.36 10.35
CA SER A 119 14.58 3.91 10.54
C SER A 119 13.33 3.46 11.29
N THR A 120 12.57 4.38 11.89
CA THR A 120 11.34 4.04 12.64
C THR A 120 10.12 4.19 11.75
N PHE A 121 9.30 3.15 11.69
CA PHE A 121 8.11 3.09 10.88
C PHE A 121 6.90 2.73 11.73
N GLU A 122 5.76 3.39 11.46
CA GLU A 122 4.46 3.03 12.01
C GLU A 122 3.77 1.98 11.13
N LEU A 123 3.22 0.93 11.74
CA LEU A 123 2.32 -0.02 11.10
C LEU A 123 0.93 0.63 10.90
N VAL A 124 0.59 0.97 9.66
CA VAL A 124 -0.67 1.62 9.32
C VAL A 124 -1.75 0.63 8.87
N LEU A 125 -1.37 -0.46 8.20
CA LEU A 125 -2.24 -1.60 7.90
C LEU A 125 -1.52 -2.92 8.19
N GLY A 126 -2.27 -3.93 8.61
CA GLY A 126 -1.78 -5.30 8.83
C GLY A 126 -2.73 -6.11 9.71
N PRO A 127 -2.26 -7.22 10.30
CA PRO A 127 -3.10 -8.10 11.11
C PRO A 127 -3.84 -7.34 12.22
N GLY A 128 -5.16 -7.46 12.26
CA GLY A 128 -6.04 -6.72 13.18
C GLY A 128 -6.18 -5.21 12.92
N ARG A 129 -5.65 -4.68 11.81
CA ARG A 129 -5.79 -3.27 11.38
C ARG A 129 -5.91 -3.18 9.85
N HIS A 130 -7.13 -3.26 9.34
CA HIS A 130 -7.42 -3.22 7.89
C HIS A 130 -7.77 -1.82 7.34
N THR A 131 -7.84 -0.79 8.21
CA THR A 131 -8.05 0.62 7.83
C THR A 131 -7.13 1.58 8.57
N TYR A 132 -6.72 2.65 7.88
CA TYR A 132 -5.97 3.79 8.41
C TYR A 132 -6.62 5.10 7.98
N THR A 133 -7.08 5.88 8.95
CA THR A 133 -7.64 7.22 8.75
C THR A 133 -6.54 8.26 8.94
N PHE A 134 -6.36 9.14 7.95
CA PHE A 134 -5.40 10.23 8.04
C PHE A 134 -5.94 11.36 8.92
N ALA A 135 -5.03 12.13 9.52
CA ALA A 135 -5.39 13.41 10.11
C ALA A 135 -6.00 14.34 9.04
N PRO A 136 -6.84 15.32 9.43
CA PRO A 136 -7.41 16.29 8.51
C PRO A 136 -6.33 16.93 7.62
N LEU A 137 -6.60 16.96 6.32
CA LEU A 137 -5.64 17.44 5.33
C LEU A 137 -5.63 18.96 5.29
N GLU A 138 -4.58 19.57 5.85
CA GLU A 138 -4.39 21.02 5.85
C GLU A 138 -3.71 21.55 4.57
N SER A 139 -3.06 20.66 3.80
CA SER A 139 -2.35 20.99 2.56
C SER A 139 -2.23 19.77 1.64
N HIS A 140 -1.47 19.90 0.55
CA HIS A 140 -1.14 18.77 -0.32
C HIS A 140 -0.41 17.68 0.47
N LEU A 141 -0.77 16.41 0.22
CA LEU A 141 -0.15 15.26 0.86
C LEU A 141 0.59 14.44 -0.19
N LYS A 142 1.88 14.19 0.04
CA LYS A 142 2.65 13.20 -0.70
C LYS A 142 3.33 12.28 0.31
N GLU A 143 2.92 11.03 0.33
CA GLU A 143 3.35 10.04 1.32
C GLU A 143 3.85 8.79 0.61
N THR A 144 4.90 8.16 1.13
CA THR A 144 5.39 6.87 0.63
C THR A 144 5.26 5.82 1.71
N PHE A 145 4.45 4.81 1.43
CA PHE A 145 4.28 3.63 2.25
C PHE A 145 5.21 2.50 1.79
N TYR A 146 5.53 1.61 2.72
CA TYR A 146 6.40 0.47 2.50
C TYR A 146 5.65 -0.80 2.88
N VAL A 147 5.64 -1.77 1.97
CA VAL A 147 4.76 -2.93 2.03
C VAL A 147 5.60 -4.19 2.05
N GLU A 148 5.25 -5.12 2.94
CA GLU A 148 5.75 -6.51 2.95
C GLU A 148 4.59 -7.50 3.01
N ALA A 149 4.74 -8.66 2.36
CA ALA A 149 3.86 -9.80 2.60
C ALA A 149 4.33 -10.60 3.82
N ILE A 150 3.38 -11.24 4.51
CA ILE A 150 3.63 -12.08 5.69
C ILE A 150 3.72 -13.55 5.30
N GLU A 151 3.01 -13.97 4.26
CA GLU A 151 2.98 -15.36 3.80
C GLU A 151 3.03 -15.47 2.28
N PHE A 152 3.47 -16.64 1.81
CA PHE A 152 3.49 -16.98 0.40
C PHE A 152 2.09 -17.35 -0.11
N PRO A 153 1.83 -17.26 -1.43
CA PRO A 153 0.61 -17.79 -2.03
C PRO A 153 0.42 -19.28 -1.70
N SER A 154 -0.83 -19.67 -1.48
CA SER A 154 -1.24 -20.99 -1.00
C SER A 154 -2.54 -21.43 -1.71
N ALA A 155 -3.16 -22.53 -1.25
CA ALA A 155 -4.44 -22.99 -1.79
C ALA A 155 -5.60 -22.04 -1.45
N ASP A 156 -5.51 -21.35 -0.32
CA ASP A 156 -6.47 -20.37 0.20
C ASP A 156 -6.09 -18.92 -0.10
N PHE A 157 -4.83 -18.64 -0.48
CA PHE A 157 -4.37 -17.30 -0.83
C PHE A 157 -3.80 -17.23 -2.25
N SER A 158 -4.49 -16.52 -3.14
CA SER A 158 -4.09 -16.36 -4.55
C SER A 158 -2.75 -15.64 -4.77
N GLY A 159 -2.25 -14.97 -3.73
CA GLY A 159 -1.12 -14.06 -3.81
C GLY A 159 -1.49 -12.63 -4.23
N LEU A 160 -2.75 -12.31 -4.49
CA LEU A 160 -3.17 -10.95 -4.82
C LEU A 160 -3.64 -10.19 -3.58
N ILE A 161 -3.20 -8.94 -3.45
CA ILE A 161 -3.56 -8.05 -2.34
C ILE A 161 -3.93 -6.67 -2.90
N SER A 162 -5.08 -6.16 -2.52
CA SER A 162 -5.63 -4.89 -2.98
C SER A 162 -5.58 -3.84 -1.87
N TYR A 163 -5.02 -2.68 -2.18
CA TYR A 163 -5.06 -1.51 -1.31
C TYR A 163 -5.85 -0.41 -1.97
N SER A 164 -6.67 0.29 -1.20
CA SER A 164 -7.49 1.39 -1.68
C SER A 164 -7.31 2.63 -0.82
N VAL A 165 -7.27 3.79 -1.47
CA VAL A 165 -7.47 5.06 -0.79
C VAL A 165 -8.86 5.60 -1.15
N SER A 166 -9.63 5.97 -0.13
CA SER A 166 -10.96 6.56 -0.27
C SER A 166 -10.93 8.00 0.23
N LEU A 167 -11.45 8.92 -0.56
CA LEU A 167 -11.82 10.27 -0.14
C LEU A 167 -13.31 10.26 0.21
N VAL A 168 -13.62 10.58 1.44
CA VAL A 168 -14.97 10.48 2.00
C VAL A 168 -15.40 11.85 2.49
N GLU A 169 -16.59 12.30 2.09
CA GLU A 169 -17.18 13.55 2.56
C GLU A 169 -17.96 13.31 3.84
N GLU A 170 -17.64 14.10 4.87
CA GLU A 170 -18.33 14.05 6.15
C GLU A 170 -19.63 14.86 6.08
N SER A 171 -20.73 14.24 6.51
CA SER A 171 -22.01 14.95 6.64
C SER A 171 -22.00 15.86 7.88
N GLN A 172 -22.60 17.04 7.76
CA GLN A 172 -22.84 17.90 8.93
C GLN A 172 -23.93 17.34 9.87
N ASP A 173 -24.81 16.49 9.34
CA ASP A 173 -25.80 15.75 10.13
C ASP A 173 -25.26 14.35 10.48
N PRO A 174 -25.02 14.03 11.76
CA PRO A 174 -24.53 12.73 12.20
C PRO A 174 -25.45 11.54 11.88
N SER A 175 -26.73 11.81 11.56
CA SER A 175 -27.68 10.76 11.18
C SER A 175 -27.54 10.32 9.71
N ILE A 176 -26.81 11.10 8.90
CA ILE A 176 -26.57 10.81 7.49
C ILE A 176 -25.21 10.11 7.37
N PRO A 177 -25.14 8.95 6.69
CA PRO A 177 -23.87 8.26 6.47
C PRO A 177 -22.93 9.09 5.60
N GLU A 178 -21.64 8.94 5.84
CA GLU A 178 -20.61 9.57 5.03
C GLU A 178 -20.70 9.13 3.56
N THR A 179 -20.32 10.02 2.63
CA THR A 179 -20.42 9.76 1.19
C THR A 179 -19.05 9.52 0.56
N LEU A 180 -18.89 8.41 -0.16
CA LEU A 180 -17.67 8.12 -0.92
C LEU A 180 -17.57 9.04 -2.14
N VAL A 181 -16.64 10.00 -2.11
CA VAL A 181 -16.40 10.93 -3.23
C VAL A 181 -15.48 10.31 -4.27
N HIS A 182 -14.41 9.65 -3.83
CA HIS A 182 -13.45 9.03 -4.72
C HIS A 182 -12.82 7.79 -4.09
N LYS A 183 -12.48 6.81 -4.93
CA LYS A 183 -11.70 5.63 -4.55
C LYS A 183 -10.69 5.32 -5.63
N ASP A 184 -9.43 5.15 -5.21
CA ASP A 184 -8.36 4.67 -6.08
C ASP A 184 -7.75 3.39 -5.48
N THR A 185 -7.42 2.42 -6.32
CA THR A 185 -7.04 1.07 -5.89
C THR A 185 -5.79 0.61 -6.64
N VAL A 186 -4.89 -0.06 -5.91
CA VAL A 186 -3.71 -0.73 -6.46
C VAL A 186 -3.72 -2.20 -6.05
N VAL A 187 -3.17 -3.05 -6.92
CA VAL A 187 -3.02 -4.49 -6.65
C VAL A 187 -1.56 -4.89 -6.69
N PHE A 188 -1.13 -5.60 -5.65
CA PHE A 188 0.14 -6.30 -5.59
C PHE A 188 -0.05 -7.79 -5.83
N ARG A 189 0.98 -8.42 -6.38
CA ARG A 189 1.14 -9.87 -6.35
C ARG A 189 2.33 -10.27 -5.50
N VAL A 190 2.09 -11.14 -4.53
CA VAL A 190 3.12 -11.78 -3.73
C VAL A 190 3.95 -12.72 -4.60
N ALA A 191 5.27 -12.55 -4.58
CA ALA A 191 6.20 -13.38 -5.32
C ALA A 191 6.18 -14.83 -4.79
N PRO A 192 6.15 -15.84 -5.67
CA PRO A 192 6.18 -17.24 -5.24
C PRO A 192 7.58 -17.65 -4.75
N CYS A 193 7.65 -18.73 -3.98
CA CYS A 193 8.90 -19.42 -3.72
C CYS A 193 9.33 -20.22 -4.96
N ILE A 194 10.56 -20.02 -5.43
CA ILE A 194 11.10 -20.66 -6.64
C ILE A 194 12.27 -21.56 -6.24
N PHE A 195 12.17 -22.85 -6.60
CA PHE A 195 13.23 -23.82 -6.40
C PHE A 195 14.15 -23.91 -7.62
N THR A 196 15.44 -24.12 -7.38
CA THR A 196 16.44 -24.27 -8.43
C THR A 196 16.62 -25.75 -8.81
N PRO A 197 16.44 -26.13 -10.09
CA PRO A 197 16.72 -27.50 -10.53
C PRO A 197 18.23 -27.76 -10.60
N SER A 198 18.63 -29.04 -10.59
CA SER A 198 20.05 -29.47 -10.64
C SER A 198 20.81 -29.06 -11.92
N THR A 199 20.11 -28.50 -12.92
CA THR A 199 20.72 -27.93 -14.13
C THR A 199 21.29 -26.52 -13.92
N GLN A 200 20.94 -25.85 -12.82
CA GLN A 200 21.52 -24.55 -12.45
C GLN A 200 22.93 -24.70 -11.88
N MET A 201 23.72 -23.63 -11.99
CA MET A 201 25.08 -23.60 -11.45
C MET A 201 25.06 -23.78 -9.92
N PRO A 202 25.81 -24.74 -9.35
CA PRO A 202 25.89 -24.91 -7.90
C PRO A 202 26.66 -23.74 -7.27
N LEU A 203 26.14 -23.21 -6.16
CA LEU A 203 26.77 -22.13 -5.40
C LEU A 203 27.46 -22.66 -4.14
N GLU A 204 26.73 -23.44 -3.34
CA GLU A 204 27.19 -23.98 -2.06
C GLU A 204 26.72 -25.43 -1.89
N VAL A 205 27.52 -26.26 -1.20
CA VAL A 205 27.18 -27.66 -0.90
C VAL A 205 27.15 -27.84 0.61
N TYR A 206 25.99 -28.26 1.11
CA TYR A 206 25.76 -28.52 2.53
C TYR A 206 25.87 -30.02 2.80
N LEU A 207 26.73 -30.41 3.75
CA LEU A 207 26.99 -31.80 4.12
C LEU A 207 26.57 -32.04 5.57
N CYS A 208 25.82 -33.11 5.83
CA CYS A 208 25.58 -33.62 7.18
C CYS A 208 26.53 -34.80 7.45
N LYS A 209 27.08 -34.89 8.66
CA LYS A 209 27.97 -35.99 9.08
C LYS A 209 27.19 -37.10 9.78
#